data_AF-A0A352B772-F1
#
_entry.id   AF-A0A352B772-F1
#
_cell.length_a   1.000
_cell.length_b   1.000
_cell.length_c   1.000
_cell.angle_alpha   90.00
_cell.angle_beta   90.00
_cell.angle_gamma   90.00
#
_symmetry.space_group_name_H-M   'P 1'
#
loop_
_entity.id
_entity.type
_entity.pdbx_description
1 polymer ?
#
loop_
_entity_poly.entity_id
_entity_poly.type
_entity_poly.pdbx_seq_one_letter_code
_entity_poly.pdbx_strand_id
1 'polypeptide(L)' 'MTHPRREHTRLRRVVRGLHVPVDVVVATPEQAARYCKAIGLIYAPALKAGHLLYERPAAT' A
#
# COMPACT_ATOMS: atom_id res chain seq x y z
N MET A 1 -11.09 -2.62 -12.25
CA MET A 1 -9.80 -2.12 -11.73
C MET A 1 -10.03 -0.80 -11.04
N THR A 2 -9.78 -0.71 -9.73
CA THR A 2 -9.93 0.54 -8.98
C THR A 2 -8.82 1.51 -9.40
N HIS A 3 -9.16 2.73 -9.83
CA HIS A 3 -8.15 3.75 -10.16
C HIS A 3 -7.23 3.98 -8.95
N PRO A 4 -5.89 3.79 -9.06
CA PRO A 4 -4.96 3.88 -7.91
C PRO A 4 -5.08 5.19 -7.14
N ARG A 5 -5.33 6.29 -7.85
CA ARG A 5 -5.55 7.62 -7.27
C ARG A 5 -6.80 7.70 -6.39
N ARG A 6 -7.90 7.07 -6.81
CA ARG A 6 -9.14 7.02 -6.03
C ARG A 6 -8.94 6.21 -4.76
N GLU A 7 -8.28 5.05 -4.87
CA GLU A 7 -8.00 4.20 -3.70
C GLU A 7 -7.06 4.86 -2.71
N HIS A 8 -6.00 5.51 -3.19
CA HIS A 8 -5.10 6.29 -2.35
C HIS A 8 -5.85 7.41 -1.60
N THR A 9 -6.76 8.11 -2.27
CA THR A 9 -7.59 9.17 -1.64
C THR A 9 -8.52 8.59 -0.58
N ARG A 10 -9.14 7.43 -0.85
CA ARG A 10 -9.98 6.71 0.11
C ARG A 10 -9.17 6.31 1.35
N LEU A 11 -8.02 5.66 1.17
CA LEU A 11 -7.17 5.20 2.27
C LEU A 11 -6.63 6.36 3.10
N ARG A 12 -6.18 7.46 2.47
CA ARG A 12 -5.74 8.67 3.18
C ARG A 12 -6.83 9.27 4.09
N ARG A 13 -8.10 9.20 3.69
CA ARG A 13 -9.21 9.67 4.53
C ARG A 13 -9.43 8.76 5.74
N VAL A 14 -9.29 7.44 5.56
CA VAL A 14 -9.46 6.46 6.64
C VAL A 14 -8.38 6.63 7.72
N VAL A 15 -7.13 6.89 7.33
CA VAL A 15 -6.02 7.05 8.28
C VAL A 15 -5.91 8.44 8.93
N ARG A 16 -6.80 9.39 8.57
CA ARG A 16 -6.71 10.81 8.97
C ARG A 16 -6.87 11.08 10.48
N GLY A 17 -7.25 10.09 11.28
CA GLY A 17 -7.38 10.21 12.74
C GLY A 17 -6.16 9.72 13.53
N LEU A 18 -5.13 9.20 12.86
CA LEU A 18 -3.93 8.73 13.53
C LEU A 18 -3.05 9.92 13.92
N HIS A 19 -2.64 10.00 15.19
CA HIS A 19 -1.71 11.04 15.69
C HIS A 19 -0.25 10.76 15.31
N VAL A 20 -0.02 10.05 14.20
CA VAL A 20 1.30 9.74 13.65
C VAL A 20 1.29 10.02 12.15
N PRO A 21 2.41 10.46 11.56
CA PRO A 21 2.51 10.62 10.12
C PRO A 21 2.39 9.24 9.45
N VAL A 22 1.44 9.10 8.52
CA VAL A 22 1.21 7.86 7.77
C VAL A 22 1.31 8.13 6.27
N ASP A 23 2.27 7.45 5.63
CA ASP A 23 2.36 7.40 4.18
C ASP A 23 1.54 6.23 3.63
N VAL A 24 0.77 6.51 2.57
CA VAL A 24 -0.08 5.52 1.91
C VAL A 24 0.50 5.24 0.53
N VAL A 25 0.85 3.99 0.26
CA VAL A 25 1.28 3.54 -1.07
C VAL A 25 0.29 2.51 -1.59
N VAL A 26 -0.21 2.73 -2.81
CA VAL A 26 -1.14 1.81 -3.49
C VAL A 26 -0.43 1.25 -4.71
N ALA A 27 -0.20 -0.06 -4.70
CA ALA A 27 0.45 -0.78 -5.78
C ALA A 27 -0.25 -2.13 -6.01
N THR A 28 -0.25 -2.62 -7.24
CA THR A 28 -0.63 -4.01 -7.51
C THR A 28 0.48 -4.96 -7.07
N PRO A 29 0.19 -6.26 -6.85
CA PRO A 29 1.22 -7.25 -6.56
C PRO A 29 2.33 -7.28 -7.62
N GLU A 30 1.98 -7.14 -8.90
CA GLU A 30 2.94 -7.14 -10.01
C GLU A 30 3.85 -5.91 -9.96
N GLN A 31 3.30 -4.73 -9.62
CA GLN A 31 4.08 -3.51 -9.46
C GLN A 31 5.03 -3.62 -8.26
N ALA A 32 4.55 -4.13 -7.13
CA ALA A 32 5.36 -4.33 -5.93
C ALA A 32 6.51 -5.31 -6.20
N ALA A 33 6.23 -6.42 -6.89
CA ALA A 33 7.26 -7.39 -7.29
C ALA A 33 8.28 -6.78 -8.26
N ARG A 34 7.82 -6.05 -9.28
CA ARG A 34 8.70 -5.43 -10.30
C ARG A 34 9.64 -4.39 -9.71
N TYR A 35 9.15 -3.56 -8.79
CA TYR A 35 9.90 -2.43 -8.25
C TYR A 35 10.45 -2.65 -6.83
N CYS A 36 10.36 -3.88 -6.31
CA CYS A 36 10.87 -4.28 -4.99
C CYS A 36 12.32 -3.84 -4.76
N LYS A 37 13.18 -3.91 -5.79
CA LYS A 37 14.62 -3.57 -5.71
C LYS A 37 14.95 -2.17 -6.24
N ALA A 38 13.96 -1.36 -6.58
CA ALA A 38 14.22 -0.02 -7.09
C ALA A 38 14.74 0.89 -5.97
N ILE A 39 15.80 1.65 -6.28
CA ILE A 39 16.41 2.58 -5.33
C ILE A 39 15.39 3.65 -4.93
N GLY A 40 15.27 3.90 -3.62
CA GLY A 40 14.38 4.91 -3.07
C GLY A 40 12.94 4.45 -2.81
N LEU A 41 12.58 3.19 -3.10
CA LEU A 41 11.27 2.64 -2.76
C LEU A 41 11.30 1.79 -1.49
N ILE A 42 10.18 1.79 -0.78
CA ILE A 42 10.00 1.07 0.49
C ILE A 42 9.43 -0.34 0.31
N TYR A 43 9.22 -0.81 -0.92
CA TYR A 43 8.55 -2.10 -1.18
C TYR A 43 9.29 -3.29 -0.57
N ALA A 44 10.59 -3.45 -0.81
CA ALA A 44 11.36 -4.54 -0.20
C ALA A 44 11.31 -4.55 1.33
N PRO A 45 11.63 -3.45 2.05
CA PRO A 45 11.57 -3.46 3.50
C PRO A 45 10.14 -3.62 4.03
N ALA A 46 9.13 -3.02 3.38
CA ALA A 46 7.74 -3.15 3.81
C ALA A 46 7.21 -4.58 3.65
N LEU A 47 7.57 -5.29 2.59
CA LEU A 47 7.17 -6.70 2.39
C LEU A 47 7.90 -7.65 3.33
N LYS A 48 9.15 -7.35 3.72
CA LYS A 48 9.96 -8.21 4.60
C LYS A 48 9.65 -8.01 6.08
N ALA A 49 9.49 -6.76 6.51
CA ALA A 49 9.35 -6.40 7.92
C ALA A 49 7.95 -5.91 8.31
N GLY A 50 7.07 -5.67 7.32
CA GLY A 50 5.72 -5.22 7.57
C GLY A 50 4.83 -6.31 8.17
N HIS A 51 3.75 -5.89 8.82
CA HIS A 51 2.73 -6.76 9.36
C HIS A 51 1.46 -6.66 8.52
N LEU A 52 0.86 -7.81 8.20
CA LEU A 52 -0.44 -7.85 7.56
C LEU A 52 -1.50 -7.38 8.57
N LEU A 53 -2.07 -6.20 8.34
CA LEU A 53 -3.13 -5.65 9.20
C LEU A 53 -4.53 -6.03 8.72
N TYR A 54 -4.70 -6.16 7.41
CA TYR A 54 -5.99 -6.46 6.79
C TYR A 54 -5.78 -7.10 5.41
N GLU A 55 -6.53 -8.15 5.12
CA GLU A 55 -6.64 -8.76 3.80
C GLU A 55 -8.11 -8.87 3.42
N ARG A 56 -8.43 -8.54 2.16
CA ARG A 56 -9.76 -8.79 1.60
C ARG A 56 -9.59 -9.76 0.44
N PRO A 57 -10.22 -10.95 0.48
CA PRO A 57 -10.25 -11.85 -0.66
C PRO A 57 -10.83 -11.12 -1.87
N ALA A 58 -10.28 -11.37 -3.06
CA ALA A 58 -10.94 -10.93 -4.28
C ALA A 58 -12.36 -11.55 -4.30
N ALA A 59 -13.38 -10.71 -4.49
CA ALA A 59 -14.74 -11.23 -4.65
C ALA A 59 -14.76 -12.09 -5.92
N THR A 60 -15.03 -13.38 -5.75
CA THR A 60 -15.22 -14.36 -6.81
C THR A 60 -16.41 -14.00 -7.68
#